data_AF-A0A8S3D7V9-F1
#
_entry.id   AF-A0A8S3D7V9-F1
#
_cell.length_a   1.000
_cell.length_b   1.000
_cell.length_c   1.000
_cell.angle_alpha   90.00
_cell.angle_beta   90.00
_cell.angle_gamma   90.00
#
_symmetry.space_group_name_H-M   'P 1'
#
loop_
_entity.id
_entity.type
_entity.pdbx_description
1 polymer ?
#
loop_
_entity_poly.entity_id
_entity_poly.type
_entity_poly.pdbx_seq_one_letter_code
_entity_poly.pdbx_strand_id
1 'polypeptide(L)'
;KYWTIFQKPSYEPYYLPFNSIHPLHMKKNIPFAMLLRAIRYCSTFETYLNEREKLRMALLLNKYPNKIIDEQFNNMLLKFNINEPLTVNNYIRYGYDILFTNKAYYTHQKPT
;
A
#
# COMPACT_ATOMS: atom_id res chain seq x y z
N LYS A 1 6.24 0.13 21.82
CA LYS A 1 5.51 1.34 21.36
C LYS A 1 5.01 1.04 19.94
N TYR A 2 3.71 0.84 19.74
CA TYR A 2 3.13 0.49 18.43
C TYR A 2 2.80 1.78 17.68
N TRP A 3 3.37 1.98 16.49
CA TRP A 3 3.07 3.15 15.67
C TRP A 3 1.97 2.78 14.67
N THR A 4 0.78 3.33 14.87
CA THR A 4 -0.34 3.28 13.90
C THR A 4 -0.31 4.51 12.99
N ILE A 5 -0.96 4.44 11.83
CA ILE A 5 -1.12 5.60 10.94
C ILE A 5 -2.02 6.63 11.66
N PHE A 6 -1.42 7.72 12.15
CA PHE A 6 -2.18 8.80 12.74
C PHE A 6 -2.97 9.54 11.67
N GLN A 7 -4.29 9.60 11.83
CA GLN A 7 -5.20 10.37 10.98
C GLN A 7 -5.82 11.49 11.83
N LYS A 8 -5.96 12.68 11.25
CA LYS A 8 -6.68 13.78 11.91
C LYS A 8 -8.15 13.36 12.09
N PRO A 9 -8.86 13.84 13.13
CA PRO A 9 -10.28 13.53 13.32
C PRO A 9 -11.16 13.92 12.13
N SER A 10 -10.79 14.99 11.42
CA SER A 10 -11.47 15.47 10.21
C SER A 10 -10.97 14.83 8.91
N TYR A 11 -10.11 13.82 9.00
CA TYR A 11 -9.60 13.15 7.81
C TYR A 11 -10.67 12.22 7.24
N GLU A 12 -11.27 12.64 6.14
CA GLU A 12 -12.05 11.73 5.31
C GLU A 12 -11.11 11.03 4.32
N PRO A 13 -11.07 9.68 4.32
CA PRO A 13 -10.31 8.95 3.33
C PRO A 13 -11.01 9.04 1.96
N TYR A 14 -10.75 10.13 1.24
CA TYR A 14 -11.21 10.28 -0.14
C TYR A 14 -10.30 9.49 -1.07
N TYR A 15 -10.84 8.38 -1.59
CA TYR A 15 -10.22 7.65 -2.69
C TYR A 15 -10.99 7.92 -3.97
N LEU A 16 -10.27 8.00 -5.09
CA LEU A 16 -10.88 8.20 -6.39
C LEU A 16 -11.82 7.03 -6.73
N PRO A 17 -13.12 7.27 -6.98
CA PRO A 17 -14.04 6.21 -7.38
C PRO A 17 -13.62 5.52 -8.68
N PHE A 18 -13.84 4.20 -8.77
CA PHE A 18 -13.46 3.43 -9.95
C PHE A 18 -14.21 3.88 -11.22
N ASN A 19 -15.43 4.41 -11.04
CA ASN A 19 -16.35 4.82 -12.09
C ASN A 19 -16.02 6.22 -12.65
N SER A 20 -15.01 6.89 -12.10
CA SER A 20 -14.59 8.22 -12.54
C SER A 20 -14.03 8.20 -13.96
N ILE A 21 -14.06 9.36 -14.63
CA ILE A 21 -13.57 9.58 -16.00
C ILE A 21 -12.04 9.44 -16.14
N HIS A 22 -11.34 9.18 -15.03
CA HIS A 22 -9.89 9.12 -15.00
C HIS A 22 -9.37 7.86 -15.72
N PRO A 23 -8.14 7.92 -16.26
CA PRO A 23 -7.54 6.78 -16.94
C PRO A 23 -7.48 5.51 -16.08
N LEU A 24 -7.66 4.35 -16.72
CA LEU A 24 -7.67 3.06 -16.02
C LEU A 24 -6.35 2.77 -15.29
N HIS A 25 -5.21 3.13 -15.90
CA HIS A 25 -3.90 2.91 -15.29
C HIS A 25 -3.74 3.67 -13.95
N MET A 26 -4.29 4.89 -13.86
CA MET A 26 -4.24 5.70 -12.66
C MET A 26 -5.10 5.08 -11.55
N LYS A 27 -6.31 4.63 -11.90
CA LYS A 27 -7.21 3.92 -10.98
C LYS A 27 -6.56 2.62 -10.47
N LYS A 28 -5.98 1.80 -11.36
CA LYS A 28 -5.28 0.57 -11.00
C LYS A 28 -4.07 0.82 -10.07
N ASN A 29 -3.38 1.94 -10.23
CA ASN A 29 -2.24 2.28 -9.39
C ASN A 29 -2.62 2.64 -7.94
N ILE A 30 -3.89 3.00 -7.68
CA ILE A 30 -4.35 3.38 -6.33
C ILE A 30 -4.23 2.21 -5.34
N PRO A 31 -4.83 1.03 -5.56
CA PRO A 31 -4.65 -0.12 -4.66
C PRO A 31 -3.17 -0.49 -4.45
N PHE A 32 -2.36 -0.45 -5.51
CA PHE A 32 -0.93 -0.71 -5.44
C PHE A 32 -0.23 0.26 -4.47
N ALA A 33 -0.42 1.56 -4.67
CA ALA A 33 0.22 2.61 -3.87
C ALA A 33 -0.26 2.59 -2.42
N MET A 34 -1.54 2.28 -2.19
CA MET A 34 -2.13 2.17 -0.86
C MET A 34 -1.52 1.02 -0.06
N LEU A 35 -1.36 -0.16 -0.66
CA LEU A 35 -0.73 -1.30 0.02
C LEU A 35 0.76 -1.02 0.32
N LEU A 36 1.48 -0.45 -0.64
CA LEU A 36 2.88 -0.03 -0.44
C LEU A 36 3.00 0.94 0.75
N ARG A 37 2.08 1.90 0.83
CA ARG A 37 2.01 2.86 1.93
C ARG A 37 1.74 2.19 3.28
N ALA A 38 0.82 1.22 3.33
CA ALA A 38 0.53 0.48 4.55
C ALA A 38 1.77 -0.24 5.09
N ILE A 39 2.48 -0.99 4.25
CA ILE A 39 3.68 -1.73 4.69
C ILE A 39 4.77 -0.77 5.19
N ARG A 40 4.93 0.39 4.56
CA ARG A 40 5.93 1.39 4.97
C ARG A 40 5.64 2.05 6.31
N TYR A 41 4.37 2.30 6.63
CA TYR A 41 4.00 3.01 7.85
C TYR A 41 3.70 2.08 9.03
N CYS A 42 3.16 0.89 8.78
CA CYS A 42 2.83 -0.07 9.83
C CYS A 42 4.10 -0.77 10.31
N SER A 43 4.44 -0.60 11.59
CA SER A 43 5.65 -1.18 12.16
C SER A 43 5.48 -2.62 12.64
N THR A 44 4.24 -3.10 12.77
CA THR A 44 3.94 -4.48 13.16
C THR A 44 3.01 -5.15 12.18
N PHE A 45 3.06 -6.48 12.10
CA PHE A 45 2.19 -7.25 11.23
C PHE A 45 0.69 -7.06 11.57
N GLU A 46 0.36 -6.98 12.86
CA GLU A 46 -1.03 -6.75 13.31
C GLU A 46 -1.57 -5.39 12.86
N THR A 47 -0.78 -4.32 13.02
CA THR A 47 -1.18 -2.99 12.55
C THR A 47 -1.31 -2.94 11.03
N TYR A 48 -0.46 -3.67 10.32
CA TYR A 48 -0.58 -3.85 8.87
C TYR A 48 -1.86 -4.59 8.46
N LEU A 49 -2.22 -5.67 9.14
CA LEU A 49 -3.45 -6.42 8.83
C LEU A 49 -4.68 -5.53 8.99
N ASN A 50 -4.76 -4.80 10.09
CA ASN A 50 -5.86 -3.87 10.36
C ASN A 50 -5.92 -2.76 9.29
N GLU A 51 -4.79 -2.17 8.91
CA GLU A 51 -4.77 -1.17 7.83
C GLU A 51 -5.10 -1.77 6.47
N ARG A 52 -4.59 -2.95 6.13
CA ARG A 52 -4.92 -3.64 4.88
C ARG A 52 -6.43 -3.89 4.75
N GLU A 53 -7.08 -4.30 5.84
CA GLU A 53 -8.53 -4.50 5.86
C GLU A 53 -9.29 -3.19 5.63
N LYS A 54 -8.93 -2.11 6.35
CA LYS A 54 -9.52 -0.78 6.15
C LYS A 54 -9.36 -0.30 4.70
N LEU A 55 -8.17 -0.46 4.13
CA LEU A 55 -7.89 -0.09 2.74
C LEU A 55 -8.74 -0.89 1.76
N ARG A 56 -8.87 -2.21 1.97
CA ARG A 56 -9.73 -3.06 1.14
C ARG A 56 -11.19 -2.59 1.21
N MET A 57 -11.70 -2.35 2.41
CA MET A 57 -13.06 -1.85 2.59
C MET A 57 -13.28 -0.52 1.88
N ALA A 58 -12.34 0.42 2.02
CA ALA A 58 -12.46 1.71 1.36
C ALA A 58 -12.42 1.62 -0.17
N LEU A 59 -11.61 0.73 -0.74
CA LEU A 59 -11.59 0.47 -2.18
C LEU A 59 -12.91 -0.14 -2.66
N LEU A 60 -13.50 -1.07 -1.90
CA LEU A 60 -14.80 -1.67 -2.23
C LEU A 60 -15.93 -0.64 -2.19
N LEU A 61 -15.93 0.24 -1.18
CA LEU A 61 -16.89 1.36 -1.11
C LEU A 61 -16.76 2.29 -2.32
N ASN A 62 -15.54 2.48 -2.83
CA ASN A 62 -15.23 3.23 -4.04
C ASN A 62 -15.42 2.44 -5.36
N LYS A 63 -16.13 1.31 -5.30
CA LYS A 63 -16.53 0.47 -6.45
C LYS A 63 -15.37 -0.15 -7.23
N TYR A 64 -14.21 -0.35 -6.60
CA TYR A 64 -13.14 -1.12 -7.20
C TYR A 64 -13.51 -2.61 -7.27
N PRO A 65 -13.37 -3.28 -8.43
CA PRO A 65 -13.58 -4.72 -8.54
C PRO A 65 -12.60 -5.50 -7.65
N ASN A 66 -13.08 -6.51 -6.91
CA ASN A 66 -12.25 -7.38 -6.07
C ASN A 66 -11.02 -7.91 -6.82
N LYS A 67 -11.22 -8.40 -8.05
CA LYS A 67 -10.15 -8.92 -8.91
C LYS A 67 -9.01 -7.91 -9.13
N ILE A 68 -9.35 -6.63 -9.34
CA ILE A 68 -8.34 -5.58 -9.53
C ILE A 68 -7.61 -5.29 -8.22
N ILE A 69 -8.31 -5.28 -7.09
CA ILE A 69 -7.67 -5.08 -5.78
C ILE A 69 -6.63 -6.18 -5.54
N ASP A 70 -7.03 -7.45 -5.72
CA ASP A 70 -6.17 -8.60 -5.49
C ASP A 70 -4.99 -8.64 -6.48
N GLU A 71 -5.24 -8.37 -7.77
CA GLU A 71 -4.21 -8.26 -8.80
C GLU A 71 -3.17 -7.20 -8.42
N GLN A 72 -3.60 -6.00 -8.04
CA GLN A 72 -2.69 -4.90 -7.74
C GLN A 72 -1.96 -5.09 -6.40
N PHE A 73 -2.56 -5.77 -5.44
CA PHE A 73 -1.89 -6.19 -4.21
C PHE A 73 -0.77 -7.19 -4.51
N ASN A 74 -1.07 -8.21 -5.33
CA ASN A 74 -0.07 -9.20 -5.75
C ASN A 74 1.05 -8.56 -6.58
N ASN A 75 0.71 -7.68 -7.53
CA ASN A 75 1.71 -6.94 -8.32
C ASN A 75 2.65 -6.11 -7.43
N MET A 76 2.14 -5.55 -6.33
CA MET A 76 2.97 -4.84 -5.37
C MET A 76 3.96 -5.77 -4.70
N LEU A 77 3.51 -6.89 -4.16
CA LEU A 77 4.39 -7.89 -3.53
C LEU A 77 5.45 -8.43 -4.51
N LEU A 78 5.04 -8.78 -5.73
CA LEU A 78 5.93 -9.27 -6.78
C LEU A 78 6.98 -8.23 -7.18
N LYS A 79 6.64 -6.94 -7.23
CA LYS A 79 7.60 -5.87 -7.55
C LYS A 79 8.76 -5.80 -6.56
N PHE A 80 8.54 -6.21 -5.30
CA PHE A 80 9.57 -6.26 -4.25
C PHE A 80 10.09 -7.68 -4.01
N ASN A 81 9.91 -8.60 -4.97
CA ASN A 81 10.37 -9.99 -4.93
C ASN A 81 9.80 -10.77 -3.72
N ILE A 82 8.59 -10.41 -3.27
CA ILE A 82 7.88 -11.10 -2.20
C ILE A 82 6.99 -12.16 -2.85
N ASN A 83 7.48 -13.40 -2.88
CA ASN A 83 6.79 -14.54 -3.50
C ASN A 83 6.00 -15.39 -2.49
N GLU A 84 6.01 -15.00 -1.22
CA GLU A 84 5.35 -15.70 -0.12
C GLU A 84 4.37 -14.77 0.61
N PRO A 85 3.35 -15.31 1.29
CA PRO A 85 2.45 -14.49 2.09
C PRO A 85 3.21 -13.80 3.22
N LEU A 86 2.83 -12.55 3.50
CA LEU A 86 3.32 -11.84 4.68
C LEU A 86 2.76 -12.48 5.95
N THR A 87 3.64 -12.74 6.90
CA THR A 87 3.39 -13.34 8.21
C THR A 87 4.10 -12.54 9.28
N VAL A 88 3.78 -12.80 10.55
CA VAL A 88 4.46 -12.17 11.70
C VAL A 88 5.99 -12.31 11.60
N ASN A 89 6.48 -13.45 11.11
CA ASN A 89 7.91 -13.78 11.09
C ASN A 89 8.68 -13.05 9.98
N ASN A 90 8.06 -12.84 8.80
CA ASN A 90 8.75 -12.25 7.64
C ASN A 90 8.40 -10.77 7.41
N TYR A 91 7.35 -10.24 8.05
CA TYR A 91 6.83 -8.89 7.80
C TYR A 91 7.89 -7.80 8.03
N ILE A 92 8.62 -7.87 9.14
CA ILE A 92 9.60 -6.85 9.51
C ILE A 92 10.74 -6.81 8.47
N ARG A 93 11.23 -7.99 8.06
CA ARG A 93 12.30 -8.12 7.06
C ARG A 93 11.87 -7.48 5.73
N TYR A 94 10.72 -7.87 5.19
CA TYR A 94 10.23 -7.32 3.93
C TYR A 94 9.87 -5.84 4.03
N GLY A 95 9.36 -5.39 5.18
CA GLY A 95 9.12 -3.98 5.45
C GLY A 95 10.40 -3.15 5.34
N TYR A 96 11.51 -3.63 5.91
CA TYR A 96 12.81 -2.99 5.76
C TYR A 96 13.29 -3.00 4.30
N ASP A 97 13.19 -4.13 3.61
CA ASP A 97 13.59 -4.24 2.21
C ASP A 97 12.86 -3.17 1.36
N ILE A 98 11.52 -3.07 1.51
CA ILE A 98 10.67 -2.09 0.82
C ILE A 98 11.02 -0.63 1.16
N LEU A 99 11.36 -0.34 2.42
CA LEU A 99 11.76 0.99 2.87
C LEU A 99 13.10 1.41 2.27
N PHE A 100 14.06 0.49 2.20
CA PHE A 100 15.41 0.78 1.74
C PHE A 100 15.60 0.63 0.22
N THR A 101 14.70 -0.05 -0.49
CA THR A 101 14.79 -0.20 -1.96
C THR A 101 14.83 1.16 -2.68
N ASN A 102 14.13 2.18 -2.14
CA ASN A 102 14.08 3.52 -2.75
C ASN A 102 15.28 4.41 -2.44
N LYS A 103 16.12 4.08 -1.44
CA LYS A 103 17.25 4.95 -1.08
C LYS A 103 18.31 5.01 -2.19
N ALA A 104 18.43 3.94 -2.98
CA ALA A 104 19.36 3.87 -4.12
C ALA A 104 18.96 4.76 -5.32
N TYR A 105 17.67 5.07 -5.49
CA TYR A 105 17.20 5.90 -6.62
C TYR A 105 17.28 7.40 -6.34
N TYR A 106 17.14 7.82 -5.07
CA TYR A 106 17.24 9.24 -4.69
C TYR A 106 18.67 9.73 -4.45
N THR A 107 19.65 8.83 -4.26
CA THR A 107 21.08 9.23 -4.17
C THR A 107 21.66 9.71 -5.51
N HIS A 108 20.97 9.46 -6.62
CA HIS A 108 21.38 9.89 -7.97
C HIS A 108 20.57 11.07 -8.52
N GLN A 109 19.64 11.64 -7.75
CA GLN A 109 18.91 12.86 -8.11
C GLN A 109 19.37 14.00 -7.18
N LYS A 110 20.60 14.49 -7.40
CA LYS A 110 21.01 15.83 -6.96
C LYS A 110 20.71 16.84 -8.09
N PRO A 111 20.42 18.10 -7.72
CA PRO A 111 19.57 19.01 -8.48
C PRO A 111 20.31 19.60 -9.68
N THR A 112 19.59 19.78 -10.77
CA THR A 112 19.89 20.82 -11.78
C THR A 112 19.24 22.12 -11.36
#